data_AF-A0A522BFI9-F1
#
_entry.id   AF-A0A522BFI9-F1
#
_cell.length_a   1.000
_cell.length_b   1.000
_cell.length_c   1.000
_cell.angle_alpha   90.00
_cell.angle_beta   90.00
_cell.angle_gamma   90.00
#
_symmetry.space_group_name_H-M   'P 1'
#
loop_
_entity.id
_entity.type
_entity.pdbx_description
1 polymer ?
#
loop_
_entity_poly.entity_id
_entity_poly.type
_entity_poly.pdbx_seq_one_letter_code
_entity_poly.pdbx_strand_id
1 'polypeptide(L)'
;MRVAKVLLAAFLLLAFAAEGFSAVSCHCFNDRKFDPEAPFIADPFILATARNTIAAVASGVDKGAIVKKRMTGSTEGDLWLGLFLAKETGVSAEALLSAREKNPSWSAALSAIPVDTGKFGKEFESARNAGNEEAMAAALADFAFTERFGQKQAEVSGLRTLGASTAETTLSLLLSKKTGKSPLDIFKETTSGKKSWGQLLDAAGIPAEITGKSVTETFVPQNR
;
A
#
# COMPACT_ATOMS: atom_id res chain seq x y z
N MET A 1 -21.51 43.74 -37.05
CA MET A 1 -21.16 43.84 -35.60
C MET A 1 -22.10 43.10 -34.63
N ARG A 2 -23.25 42.53 -35.05
CA ARG A 2 -24.14 41.78 -34.13
C ARG A 2 -23.84 40.27 -34.04
N VAL A 3 -23.26 39.67 -35.09
CA VAL A 3 -22.99 38.22 -35.15
C VAL A 3 -21.78 37.81 -34.29
N ALA A 4 -20.76 38.67 -34.18
CA ALA A 4 -19.56 38.40 -33.39
C ALA A 4 -19.80 38.37 -31.86
N LYS A 5 -20.82 39.09 -31.36
CA LYS A 5 -21.16 39.10 -29.92
C LYS A 5 -21.94 37.85 -29.49
N VAL A 6 -22.68 37.23 -30.40
CA VAL A 6 -23.45 36.00 -30.12
C VAL A 6 -22.53 34.78 -30.04
N LEU A 7 -21.51 34.72 -30.90
CA LEU A 7 -20.52 33.63 -30.88
C LEU A 7 -19.61 33.66 -29.64
N LEU A 8 -19.28 34.85 -29.11
CA LEU A 8 -18.47 34.96 -27.89
C LEU A 8 -19.26 34.57 -26.63
N ALA A 9 -20.57 34.83 -26.60
CA ALA A 9 -21.45 34.40 -25.51
C ALA A 9 -21.70 32.88 -25.53
N ALA A 10 -21.74 32.26 -26.71
CA ALA A 10 -21.87 30.81 -26.85
C ALA A 10 -20.59 30.06 -26.44
N PHE A 11 -19.40 30.65 -26.63
CA PHE A 11 -18.13 30.02 -26.26
C PHE A 11 -17.81 30.11 -24.75
N LEU A 12 -18.32 31.14 -24.05
CA LEU A 12 -18.12 31.29 -22.60
C LEU A 12 -19.01 30.36 -21.75
N LEU A 13 -20.07 29.77 -22.32
CA LEU A 13 -20.95 28.84 -21.61
C LEU A 13 -20.41 27.39 -21.59
N LEU A 14 -19.33 27.08 -22.30
CA LEU A 14 -18.69 25.75 -22.27
C LEU A 14 -17.55 25.62 -21.24
N ALA A 15 -17.25 26.66 -20.46
CA ALA A 15 -16.04 26.70 -19.63
C ALA A 15 -16.18 26.20 -18.18
N PHE A 16 -17.37 25.76 -17.73
CA PHE A 16 -17.55 25.33 -16.33
C PHE A 16 -18.42 24.08 -16.19
N ALA A 17 -17.91 22.96 -16.68
CA ALA A 17 -18.21 21.65 -16.13
C ALA A 17 -16.89 20.96 -15.81
N ALA A 18 -16.09 21.58 -14.94
CA ALA A 18 -15.19 20.82 -14.11
C ALA A 18 -16.11 20.08 -13.13
N GLU A 19 -16.57 18.89 -13.52
CA GLU A 19 -17.09 17.93 -12.55
C GLU A 19 -15.98 17.75 -11.52
N GLY A 20 -16.15 18.39 -10.36
CA GLY A 20 -15.36 18.06 -9.20
C GLY A 20 -15.53 16.56 -9.04
N PHE A 21 -14.44 15.81 -9.25
CA PHE A 21 -14.41 14.38 -8.97
C PHE A 21 -15.00 14.24 -7.58
N SER A 22 -16.24 13.72 -7.53
CA SER A 22 -16.92 13.43 -6.28
C SER A 22 -15.91 12.65 -5.49
N ALA A 23 -15.49 13.18 -4.34
CA ALA A 23 -14.58 12.47 -3.45
C ALA A 23 -15.23 11.11 -3.27
N VAL A 24 -14.65 10.11 -3.93
CA VAL A 24 -15.31 8.83 -4.18
C VAL A 24 -15.91 8.42 -2.86
N SER A 25 -17.21 8.12 -2.85
CA SER A 25 -17.93 7.59 -1.69
C SER A 25 -17.46 6.15 -1.39
N CYS A 26 -16.15 5.95 -1.39
CA CYS A 26 -15.48 4.84 -0.77
C CYS A 26 -15.88 4.89 0.70
N HIS A 27 -16.84 4.05 1.06
CA HIS A 27 -17.28 3.78 2.42
C HIS A 27 -16.11 3.69 3.42
N CYS A 28 -14.94 3.21 2.99
CA CYS A 28 -13.69 3.20 3.76
C CYS A 28 -13.23 4.56 4.31
N PHE A 29 -13.75 5.69 3.83
CA PHE A 29 -13.35 7.02 4.30
C PHE A 29 -14.38 7.69 5.21
N ASN A 30 -15.51 7.05 5.51
CA ASN A 30 -16.49 7.57 6.45
C ASN A 30 -16.17 7.13 7.89
N ASP A 31 -15.77 5.87 8.06
CA ASP A 31 -15.56 5.25 9.36
C ASP A 31 -14.07 5.27 9.75
N ARG A 32 -13.57 6.47 10.09
CA ARG A 32 -12.15 6.70 10.39
C ARG A 32 -11.79 6.58 11.87
N LYS A 33 -12.78 6.35 12.73
CA LYS A 33 -12.64 6.33 14.19
C LYS A 33 -13.01 4.96 14.73
N PHE A 34 -12.26 4.50 15.72
CA PHE A 34 -12.68 3.34 16.48
C PHE A 34 -13.95 3.68 17.27
N ASP A 35 -14.94 2.79 17.19
CA ASP A 35 -16.17 2.83 17.96
C ASP A 35 -16.26 1.52 18.76
N PRO A 36 -16.23 1.53 20.11
CA PRO A 36 -16.32 0.31 20.90
C PRO A 36 -17.65 -0.44 20.72
N GLU A 37 -18.72 0.24 20.31
CA GLU A 37 -20.03 -0.38 20.03
C GLU A 37 -20.07 -1.01 18.61
N ALA A 38 -19.15 -0.62 17.74
CA ALA A 38 -18.98 -1.15 16.39
C ALA A 38 -17.49 -1.39 16.06
N PRO A 39 -16.80 -2.28 16.80
CA PRO A 39 -15.33 -2.29 16.87
C PRO A 39 -14.63 -2.53 15.53
N PHE A 40 -15.28 -3.22 14.59
CA PHE A 40 -14.72 -3.58 13.29
C PHE A 40 -14.99 -2.56 12.18
N ILE A 41 -15.82 -1.53 12.41
CA ILE A 41 -16.26 -0.60 11.36
C ILE A 41 -15.09 0.19 10.75
N ALA A 42 -14.06 0.48 11.56
CA ALA A 42 -12.88 1.22 11.13
C ALA A 42 -11.79 0.36 10.49
N ASP A 43 -11.87 -0.97 10.56
CA ASP A 43 -10.79 -1.86 10.10
C ASP A 43 -10.48 -1.70 8.60
N PRO A 44 -11.47 -1.55 7.69
CA PRO A 44 -11.19 -1.28 6.28
C PRO A 44 -10.39 0.01 6.07
N PHE A 45 -10.69 1.08 6.80
CA PHE A 45 -9.96 2.34 6.75
C PHE A 45 -8.51 2.15 7.25
N ILE A 46 -8.35 1.47 8.39
CA ILE A 46 -7.06 1.24 9.05
C ILE A 46 -6.15 0.41 8.13
N LEU A 47 -6.66 -0.69 7.60
CA LEU A 47 -5.92 -1.57 6.69
C LEU A 47 -5.54 -0.85 5.39
N ALA A 48 -6.47 -0.09 4.80
CA ALA A 48 -6.16 0.71 3.62
C ALA A 48 -5.09 1.76 3.92
N THR A 49 -5.15 2.43 5.07
CA THR A 49 -4.18 3.42 5.51
C THR A 49 -2.80 2.81 5.73
N ALA A 50 -2.72 1.67 6.42
CA ALA A 50 -1.47 0.94 6.63
C ALA A 50 -0.84 0.53 5.30
N ARG A 51 -1.64 -0.09 4.42
CA ARG A 51 -1.23 -0.52 3.08
C ARG A 51 -0.69 0.61 2.21
N ASN A 52 -1.39 1.74 2.16
CA ASN A 52 -0.96 2.89 1.36
C ASN A 52 0.30 3.52 1.92
N THR A 53 0.40 3.60 3.24
CA THR A 53 1.55 4.20 3.91
C THR A 53 2.80 3.36 3.75
N ILE A 54 2.72 2.03 3.95
CA ILE A 54 3.91 1.18 3.83
C ILE A 54 4.44 1.14 2.39
N ALA A 55 3.56 1.12 1.39
CA ALA A 55 3.97 1.20 -0.01
C ALA A 55 4.64 2.56 -0.32
N ALA A 56 4.10 3.66 0.19
CA ALA A 56 4.69 4.99 0.06
C ALA A 56 6.09 5.07 0.70
N VAL A 57 6.22 4.62 1.95
CA VAL A 57 7.50 4.58 2.68
C VAL A 57 8.53 3.72 1.94
N ALA A 58 8.14 2.51 1.54
CA ALA A 58 9.04 1.59 0.85
C ALA A 58 9.52 2.17 -0.49
N SER A 59 8.60 2.65 -1.32
CA SER A 59 8.89 3.21 -2.66
C SER A 59 9.42 4.65 -2.65
N GLY A 60 9.37 5.36 -1.52
CA GLY A 60 9.75 6.78 -1.45
C GLY A 60 8.82 7.72 -2.23
N VAL A 61 7.64 7.25 -2.62
CA VAL A 61 6.62 8.02 -3.33
C VAL A 61 5.67 8.65 -2.32
N ASP A 62 5.13 9.83 -2.62
CA ASP A 62 4.11 10.47 -1.80
C ASP A 62 2.88 9.56 -1.59
N LYS A 63 2.36 9.53 -0.35
CA LYS A 63 1.21 8.70 0.01
C LYS A 63 -0.04 9.07 -0.81
N GLY A 64 -0.26 10.36 -1.06
CA GLY A 64 -1.38 10.82 -1.90
C GLY A 64 -1.28 10.29 -3.34
N ALA A 65 -0.07 10.22 -3.90
CA ALA A 65 0.16 9.61 -5.20
C ALA A 65 -0.12 8.09 -5.21
N ILE A 66 0.25 7.36 -4.15
CA ILE A 66 -0.11 5.93 -3.99
C ILE A 66 -1.63 5.74 -3.91
N VAL A 67 -2.31 6.55 -3.09
CA VAL A 67 -3.78 6.52 -2.97
C VAL A 67 -4.43 6.78 -4.32
N LYS A 68 -3.99 7.83 -5.03
CA LYS A 68 -4.51 8.18 -6.36
C LYS A 68 -4.34 7.02 -7.34
N LYS A 69 -3.16 6.39 -7.40
CA LYS A 69 -2.91 5.23 -8.27
C LYS A 69 -3.88 4.07 -7.99
N ARG A 70 -4.12 3.74 -6.73
CA ARG A 70 -5.09 2.70 -6.35
C ARG A 70 -6.52 3.07 -6.75
N MET A 71 -6.92 4.33 -6.54
CA MET A 71 -8.24 4.82 -6.96
C MET A 71 -8.43 4.75 -8.48
N THR A 72 -7.34 4.83 -9.25
CA THR A 72 -7.36 4.65 -10.71
C THR A 72 -7.11 3.21 -11.17
N GLY A 73 -7.15 2.23 -10.24
CA GLY A 73 -7.11 0.80 -10.57
C GLY A 73 -5.74 0.12 -10.52
N SER A 74 -4.68 0.78 -10.03
CA SER A 74 -3.38 0.12 -9.87
C SER A 74 -3.45 -1.05 -8.88
N THR A 75 -2.83 -2.16 -9.28
CA THR A 75 -2.71 -3.40 -8.50
C THR A 75 -1.59 -3.32 -7.45
N GLU A 76 -1.50 -4.31 -6.55
CA GLU A 76 -0.32 -4.45 -5.68
C GLU A 76 0.97 -4.63 -6.50
N GLY A 77 0.89 -5.37 -7.61
CA GLY A 77 1.99 -5.54 -8.55
C GLY A 77 2.48 -4.19 -9.07
N ASP A 78 1.58 -3.30 -9.50
CA ASP A 78 1.98 -2.00 -10.04
C ASP A 78 2.71 -1.11 -9.02
N LEU A 79 2.35 -1.22 -7.74
CA LEU A 79 2.96 -0.42 -6.69
C LEU A 79 4.28 -1.03 -6.22
N TRP A 80 4.33 -2.34 -5.98
CA TRP A 80 5.54 -3.00 -5.49
C TRP A 80 6.54 -3.32 -6.62
N LEU A 81 6.08 -3.93 -7.71
CA LEU A 81 6.93 -4.29 -8.85
C LEU A 81 7.22 -3.08 -9.76
N GLY A 82 6.34 -2.07 -9.79
CA GLY A 82 6.58 -0.85 -10.55
C GLY A 82 7.38 0.21 -9.78
N LEU A 83 6.98 0.54 -8.55
CA LEU A 83 7.56 1.67 -7.81
C LEU A 83 8.66 1.25 -6.84
N PHE A 84 8.42 0.22 -6.03
CA PHE A 84 9.43 -0.23 -5.06
C PHE A 84 10.62 -0.88 -5.76
N LEU A 85 10.37 -1.79 -6.72
CA LEU A 85 11.44 -2.42 -7.49
C LEU A 85 12.30 -1.39 -8.25
N ALA A 86 11.68 -0.35 -8.83
CA ALA A 86 12.40 0.76 -9.46
C ALA A 86 13.39 1.41 -8.49
N LYS A 87 12.92 1.76 -7.29
CA LYS A 87 13.76 2.34 -6.24
C LYS A 87 14.89 1.42 -5.80
N GLU A 88 14.63 0.11 -5.70
CA GLU A 88 15.67 -0.84 -5.27
C GLU A 88 16.71 -1.14 -6.33
N THR A 89 16.35 -1.06 -7.61
CA THR A 89 17.22 -1.51 -8.72
C THR A 89 17.82 -0.35 -9.49
N GLY A 90 17.34 0.87 -9.28
CA GLY A 90 17.76 2.06 -10.01
C GLY A 90 17.16 2.16 -11.42
N VAL A 91 16.36 1.18 -11.84
CA VAL A 91 15.59 1.25 -13.08
C VAL A 91 14.44 2.24 -12.89
N SER A 92 14.16 3.07 -13.91
CA SER A 92 13.06 4.04 -13.83
C SER A 92 11.71 3.34 -13.66
N ALA A 93 10.86 3.87 -12.78
CA ALA A 93 9.49 3.38 -12.58
C ALA A 93 8.67 3.47 -13.87
N GLU A 94 8.89 4.51 -14.68
CA GLU A 94 8.25 4.70 -15.98
C GLU A 94 8.58 3.56 -16.93
N ALA A 95 9.86 3.14 -17.04
CA ALA A 95 10.24 2.00 -17.87
C ALA A 95 9.58 0.70 -17.40
N LEU A 96 9.57 0.41 -16.09
CA LEU A 96 8.94 -0.80 -15.55
C LEU A 96 7.44 -0.82 -15.83
N LEU A 97 6.74 0.29 -15.57
CA LEU A 97 5.31 0.40 -15.82
C LEU A 97 4.98 0.33 -17.34
N SER A 98 5.75 1.00 -18.19
CA SER A 98 5.61 0.89 -19.64
C SER A 98 5.89 -0.53 -20.16
N ALA A 99 6.82 -1.26 -19.55
CA ALA A 99 7.00 -2.67 -19.88
C ALA A 99 5.81 -3.52 -19.41
N ARG A 100 5.24 -3.24 -18.25
CA ARG A 100 4.03 -3.92 -17.78
C ARG A 100 2.83 -3.69 -18.70
N GLU A 101 2.67 -2.49 -19.26
CA GLU A 101 1.60 -2.18 -20.22
C GLU A 101 1.77 -2.92 -21.56
N LYS A 102 3.01 -3.13 -21.99
CA LYS A 102 3.34 -3.81 -23.26
C LYS A 102 3.35 -5.33 -23.15
N ASN A 103 3.25 -5.87 -21.94
CA ASN A 103 3.37 -7.31 -21.68
C ASN A 103 2.14 -7.82 -20.92
N PRO A 104 1.76 -9.10 -21.11
CA PRO A 104 0.56 -9.65 -20.49
C PRO A 104 0.67 -9.77 -18.96
N SER A 105 1.90 -9.87 -18.42
CA SER A 105 2.16 -10.06 -17.00
C SER A 105 3.43 -9.34 -16.54
N TRP A 106 3.55 -9.16 -15.22
CA TRP A 106 4.78 -8.66 -14.59
C TRP A 106 5.97 -9.58 -14.84
N SER A 107 5.80 -10.90 -14.85
CA SER A 107 6.91 -11.83 -15.14
C SER A 107 7.47 -11.65 -16.56
N ALA A 108 6.59 -11.44 -17.55
CA ALA A 108 6.98 -11.09 -18.92
C ALA A 108 7.66 -9.70 -18.97
N ALA A 109 7.09 -8.70 -18.29
CA ALA A 109 7.67 -7.35 -18.23
C ALA A 109 9.09 -7.34 -17.63
N LEU A 110 9.30 -8.05 -16.53
CA LEU A 110 10.61 -8.19 -15.87
C LEU A 110 11.61 -9.04 -16.65
N SER A 111 11.15 -9.81 -17.64
CA SER A 111 12.03 -10.54 -18.56
C SER A 111 12.42 -9.69 -19.77
N ALA A 112 11.61 -8.68 -20.11
CA ALA A 112 11.88 -7.72 -21.19
C ALA A 112 12.80 -6.56 -20.77
N ILE A 113 12.98 -6.34 -19.45
CA ILE A 113 13.89 -5.33 -18.91
C ILE A 113 15.00 -6.03 -18.11
N PRO A 114 16.28 -5.67 -18.31
CA PRO A 114 17.36 -6.18 -17.48
C PRO A 114 17.25 -5.63 -16.05
N VAL A 115 16.60 -6.40 -15.17
CA VAL A 115 16.47 -6.11 -13.75
C VAL A 115 17.13 -7.23 -12.96
N ASP A 116 18.16 -6.90 -12.16
CA ASP A 116 18.70 -7.86 -11.20
C ASP A 116 17.71 -8.05 -10.06
N THR A 117 17.12 -9.24 -10.02
CA THR A 117 16.09 -9.65 -9.06
C THR A 117 16.61 -10.67 -8.05
N GLY A 118 17.86 -11.13 -8.19
CA GLY A 118 18.43 -12.21 -7.37
C GLY A 118 18.52 -11.85 -5.88
N LYS A 119 18.58 -10.56 -5.54
CA LYS A 119 18.61 -10.08 -4.15
C LYS A 119 17.27 -10.17 -3.42
N PHE A 120 16.15 -10.37 -4.12
CA PHE A 120 14.81 -10.41 -3.50
C PHE A 120 14.43 -11.79 -2.93
N GLY A 121 15.37 -12.75 -2.99
CA GLY A 121 15.22 -14.05 -2.36
C GLY A 121 14.41 -15.06 -3.18
N LYS A 122 14.40 -16.31 -2.69
CA LYS A 122 13.81 -17.46 -3.39
C LYS A 122 12.29 -17.36 -3.51
N GLU A 123 11.63 -16.69 -2.57
CA GLU A 123 10.17 -16.52 -2.56
C GLU A 123 9.73 -15.64 -3.73
N PHE A 124 10.46 -14.54 -4.01
CA PHE A 124 10.22 -13.68 -5.16
C PHE A 124 10.42 -14.45 -6.47
N GLU A 125 11.55 -15.15 -6.61
CA GLU A 125 11.84 -15.92 -7.84
C GLU A 125 10.82 -17.05 -8.07
N SER A 126 10.41 -17.73 -7.01
CA SER A 126 9.36 -18.76 -7.10
C SER A 126 8.04 -18.17 -7.56
N ALA A 127 7.63 -17.02 -7.01
CA ALA A 127 6.42 -16.31 -7.42
C ALA A 127 6.51 -15.82 -8.87
N ARG A 128 7.67 -15.31 -9.30
CA ARG A 128 7.94 -14.88 -10.67
C ARG A 128 7.82 -16.04 -11.66
N ASN A 129 8.42 -17.19 -11.35
CA ASN A 129 8.36 -18.38 -12.19
C ASN A 129 6.93 -18.96 -12.27
N ALA A 130 6.16 -18.83 -11.19
CA ALA A 130 4.76 -19.21 -11.17
C ALA A 130 3.82 -18.17 -11.83
N GLY A 131 4.32 -17.00 -12.22
CA GLY A 131 3.52 -15.89 -12.75
C GLY A 131 2.56 -15.28 -11.73
N ASN A 132 2.81 -15.46 -10.42
CA ASN A 132 1.95 -14.98 -9.35
C ASN A 132 2.36 -13.55 -8.93
N GLU A 133 1.69 -12.55 -9.50
CA GLU A 133 1.99 -11.13 -9.28
C GLU A 133 1.76 -10.67 -7.84
N GLU A 134 0.73 -11.21 -7.18
CA GLU A 134 0.44 -10.89 -5.79
C GLU A 134 1.52 -11.44 -4.85
N ALA A 135 1.97 -12.69 -5.07
CA ALA A 135 3.06 -13.27 -4.31
C ALA A 135 4.41 -12.56 -4.58
N MET A 136 4.66 -12.10 -5.82
CA MET A 136 5.82 -11.26 -6.10
C MET A 136 5.79 -9.94 -5.31
N ALA A 137 4.64 -9.26 -5.29
CA ALA A 137 4.46 -8.04 -4.52
C ALA A 137 4.62 -8.27 -3.00
N ALA A 138 4.07 -9.37 -2.48
CA ALA A 138 4.23 -9.75 -1.08
C ALA A 138 5.71 -10.03 -0.72
N ALA A 139 6.44 -10.74 -1.58
CA ALA A 139 7.87 -11.02 -1.37
C ALA A 139 8.71 -9.73 -1.37
N LEU A 140 8.40 -8.75 -2.23
CA LEU A 140 9.04 -7.43 -2.19
C LEU A 140 8.71 -6.64 -0.92
N ALA A 141 7.47 -6.74 -0.42
CA ALA A 141 7.11 -6.15 0.86
C ALA A 141 7.87 -6.80 2.02
N ASP A 142 8.03 -8.13 2.00
CA ASP A 142 8.78 -8.87 3.01
C ASP A 142 10.25 -8.49 3.00
N PHE A 143 10.87 -8.41 1.82
CA PHE A 143 12.20 -7.86 1.65
C PHE A 143 12.31 -6.43 2.22
N ALA A 144 11.31 -5.56 2.00
CA ALA A 144 11.33 -4.23 2.58
C ALA A 144 11.28 -4.27 4.12
N PHE A 145 10.43 -5.12 4.72
CA PHE A 145 10.37 -5.29 6.17
C PHE A 145 11.70 -5.74 6.76
N THR A 146 12.36 -6.72 6.14
CA THR A 146 13.58 -7.32 6.71
C THR A 146 14.81 -6.47 6.43
N GLU A 147 15.04 -6.12 5.16
CA GLU A 147 16.29 -5.48 4.74
C GLU A 147 16.30 -3.97 4.95
N ARG A 148 15.14 -3.29 4.86
CA ARG A 148 15.08 -1.83 5.03
C ARG A 148 14.60 -1.41 6.40
N PHE A 149 13.68 -2.16 6.98
CA PHE A 149 13.05 -1.79 8.24
C PHE A 149 13.54 -2.62 9.42
N GLY A 150 14.52 -3.51 9.21
CA GLY A 150 15.21 -4.25 10.28
C GLY A 150 14.31 -5.21 11.05
N GLN A 151 13.22 -5.68 10.44
CA GLN A 151 12.31 -6.65 11.06
C GLN A 151 12.91 -8.05 10.97
N LYS A 152 12.62 -8.91 11.96
CA LYS A 152 13.17 -10.27 11.94
C LYS A 152 12.49 -11.10 10.87
N GLN A 153 13.29 -11.80 10.06
CA GLN A 153 12.80 -12.73 9.03
C GLN A 153 11.75 -13.70 9.58
N ALA A 154 12.01 -14.29 10.76
CA ALA A 154 11.12 -15.26 11.37
C ALA A 154 9.74 -14.69 11.75
N GLU A 155 9.67 -13.41 12.15
CA GLU A 155 8.41 -12.74 12.48
C GLU A 155 7.60 -12.47 11.20
N VAL A 156 8.25 -11.95 10.15
CA VAL A 156 7.64 -11.69 8.85
C VAL A 156 7.15 -12.99 8.20
N SER A 157 8.01 -14.01 8.11
CA SER A 157 7.62 -15.30 7.52
C SER A 157 6.51 -15.98 8.30
N GLY A 158 6.54 -15.88 9.64
CA GLY A 158 5.50 -16.43 10.50
C GLY A 158 4.12 -15.80 10.24
N LEU A 159 4.07 -14.48 10.06
CA LEU A 159 2.84 -13.77 9.66
C LEU A 159 2.34 -14.23 8.30
N ARG A 160 3.23 -14.39 7.31
CA ARG A 160 2.85 -14.90 5.98
C ARG A 160 2.30 -16.33 6.02
N THR A 161 2.90 -17.21 6.80
CA THR A 161 2.38 -18.58 6.99
C THR A 161 0.98 -18.59 7.60
N LEU A 162 0.65 -17.59 8.43
CA LEU A 162 -0.70 -17.43 8.99
C LEU A 162 -1.67 -16.75 8.01
N GLY A 163 -1.22 -16.36 6.81
CA GLY A 163 -2.06 -15.72 5.79
C GLY A 163 -2.16 -14.20 5.89
N ALA A 164 -1.28 -13.55 6.66
CA ALA A 164 -1.30 -12.10 6.79
C ALA A 164 -1.00 -11.41 5.45
N SER A 165 -1.87 -10.47 5.08
CA SER A 165 -1.60 -9.51 4.00
C SER A 165 -0.48 -8.55 4.41
N THR A 166 0.01 -7.77 3.44
CA THR A 166 1.04 -6.74 3.72
C THR A 166 0.52 -5.67 4.69
N ALA A 167 -0.78 -5.35 4.63
CA ALA A 167 -1.41 -4.39 5.55
C ALA A 167 -1.43 -4.93 6.99
N GLU A 168 -1.85 -6.18 7.16
CA GLU A 168 -1.92 -6.83 8.47
C GLU A 168 -0.52 -7.10 9.04
N THR A 169 0.44 -7.44 8.19
CA THR A 169 1.86 -7.55 8.55
C THR A 169 2.37 -6.21 9.08
N THR A 170 2.07 -5.11 8.37
CA THR A 170 2.43 -3.75 8.81
C THR A 170 1.86 -3.42 10.19
N LEU A 171 0.57 -3.67 10.41
CA LEU A 171 -0.10 -3.36 11.68
C LEU A 171 0.40 -4.25 12.83
N SER A 172 0.63 -5.53 12.57
CA SER A 172 1.16 -6.47 13.56
C SER A 172 2.54 -6.06 14.04
N LEU A 173 3.42 -5.67 13.12
CA LEU A 173 4.77 -5.20 13.43
C LEU A 173 4.76 -3.83 14.13
N LEU A 174 3.91 -2.89 13.70
CA LEU A 174 3.68 -1.61 14.38
C LEU A 174 3.25 -1.81 15.83
N LEU A 175 2.21 -2.62 16.06
CA LEU A 175 1.68 -2.89 17.38
C LEU A 175 2.68 -3.66 18.24
N SER A 176 3.45 -4.57 17.65
CA SER A 176 4.52 -5.29 18.34
C SER A 176 5.57 -4.31 18.88
N LYS A 177 6.06 -3.38 18.04
CA LYS A 177 7.01 -2.35 18.46
C LYS A 177 6.44 -1.45 19.56
N LYS A 178 5.15 -1.11 19.49
CA LYS A 178 4.49 -0.21 20.46
C LYS A 178 4.20 -0.88 21.80
N THR A 179 3.86 -2.17 21.80
CA THR A 179 3.33 -2.88 22.98
C THR A 179 4.29 -3.92 23.56
N GLY A 180 5.34 -4.29 22.84
CA GLY A 180 6.24 -5.40 23.19
C GLY A 180 5.65 -6.79 22.98
N LYS A 181 4.41 -6.91 22.49
CA LYS A 181 3.77 -8.20 22.21
C LYS A 181 4.33 -8.84 20.94
N SER A 182 4.22 -10.17 20.86
CA SER A 182 4.52 -10.92 19.63
C SER A 182 3.64 -10.46 18.47
N PRO A 183 4.20 -10.16 17.28
CA PRO A 183 3.40 -9.77 16.13
C PRO A 183 2.48 -10.92 15.66
N LEU A 184 2.90 -12.18 15.83
CA LEU A 184 2.07 -13.34 15.50
C LEU A 184 0.84 -13.45 16.41
N ASP A 185 0.99 -13.13 17.71
CA ASP A 185 -0.13 -13.18 18.66
C ASP A 185 -1.11 -12.03 18.40
N ILE A 186 -0.61 -10.84 18.06
CA ILE A 186 -1.42 -9.71 17.61
C ILE A 186 -2.27 -10.11 16.40
N PHE A 187 -1.67 -10.72 15.38
CA PHE A 187 -2.38 -11.15 14.17
C PHE A 187 -3.41 -12.27 14.43
N LYS A 188 -3.13 -13.18 15.37
CA LYS A 188 -4.09 -14.21 15.77
C LYS A 188 -5.29 -13.62 16.50
N GLU A 189 -5.10 -12.61 17.36
CA GLU A 189 -6.21 -11.92 18.03
C GLU A 189 -7.18 -11.28 17.03
N THR A 190 -6.68 -10.78 15.89
CA THR A 190 -7.52 -10.20 14.84
C THR A 190 -8.20 -11.23 13.96
N THR A 191 -7.45 -12.22 13.47
CA THR A 191 -8.00 -13.23 12.55
C THR A 191 -8.98 -14.19 13.22
N SER A 192 -8.89 -14.37 14.54
CA SER A 192 -9.90 -15.12 15.31
C SER A 192 -11.16 -14.31 15.62
N GLY A 193 -11.26 -13.05 15.16
CA GLY A 193 -12.37 -12.14 15.49
C GLY A 193 -12.44 -11.73 16.96
N LYS A 194 -11.37 -11.96 17.75
CA LYS A 194 -11.36 -11.64 19.18
C LYS A 194 -11.22 -10.13 19.42
N LYS A 195 -10.49 -9.44 18.55
CA LYS A 195 -10.35 -7.97 18.56
C LYS A 195 -10.29 -7.44 17.14
N SER A 196 -10.77 -6.22 16.95
CA SER A 196 -10.56 -5.48 15.71
C SER A 196 -9.18 -4.82 15.68
N TRP A 197 -8.73 -4.38 14.50
CA TRP A 197 -7.53 -3.54 14.40
C TRP A 197 -7.73 -2.21 15.12
N GLY A 198 -8.92 -1.61 15.01
CA GLY A 198 -9.29 -0.40 15.74
C GLY A 198 -9.10 -0.53 17.25
N GLN A 199 -9.59 -1.63 17.83
CA GLN A 199 -9.49 -1.90 19.27
C GLN A 199 -8.03 -2.09 19.71
N LEU A 200 -7.23 -2.80 18.92
CA LEU A 200 -5.82 -3.02 19.23
C LEU A 200 -4.98 -1.74 19.16
N LEU A 201 -5.25 -0.90 18.17
CA LEU A 201 -4.59 0.40 18.00
C LEU A 201 -4.97 1.38 19.11
N ASP A 202 -6.26 1.47 19.44
CA ASP A 202 -6.75 2.30 20.55
C ASP A 202 -6.11 1.91 21.88
N ALA A 203 -6.07 0.61 22.19
CA ALA A 203 -5.40 0.09 23.39
C ALA A 203 -3.88 0.35 23.41
N ALA A 204 -3.26 0.56 22.26
CA ALA A 204 -1.84 0.93 22.13
C ALA A 204 -1.61 2.46 22.12
N GLY A 205 -2.67 3.27 22.30
CA GLY A 205 -2.63 4.72 22.25
C GLY A 205 -2.41 5.29 20.85
N ILE A 206 -2.89 4.57 19.81
CA ILE A 206 -2.80 4.97 18.41
C ILE A 206 -4.23 5.13 17.87
N PRO A 207 -4.81 6.35 17.90
CA PRO A 207 -6.07 6.61 17.21
C PRO A 207 -6.00 6.20 15.73
N ALA A 208 -7.10 5.65 15.20
CA ALA A 208 -7.16 5.12 13.84
C ALA A 208 -6.74 6.15 12.78
N GLU A 209 -7.05 7.42 12.98
CA GLU A 209 -6.73 8.54 12.09
C GLU A 209 -5.22 8.80 11.96
N ILE A 210 -4.45 8.47 13.00
CA ILE A 210 -2.99 8.65 13.02
C ILE A 210 -2.24 7.36 12.69
N THR A 211 -2.93 6.29 12.30
CA THR A 211 -2.29 5.01 11.90
C THR A 211 -1.21 5.23 10.86
N GLY A 212 -1.49 6.02 9.81
CA GLY A 212 -0.50 6.31 8.76
C GLY A 212 0.73 7.04 9.29
N LYS A 213 0.57 7.99 10.23
CA LYS A 213 1.71 8.66 10.86
C LYS A 213 2.55 7.65 11.67
N SER A 214 1.89 6.80 12.45
CA SER A 214 2.54 5.80 13.30
C SER A 214 3.29 4.73 12.49
N VAL A 215 2.75 4.34 11.32
CA VAL A 215 3.44 3.48 10.34
C VAL A 215 4.69 4.18 9.82
N THR A 216 4.59 5.43 9.37
CA THR A 216 5.77 6.20 8.91
C THR A 216 6.85 6.28 9.99
N GLU A 217 6.49 6.67 11.23
CA GLU A 217 7.45 6.77 12.34
C GLU A 217 8.09 5.42 12.72
N THR A 218 7.38 4.32 12.48
CA THR A 218 7.87 2.97 12.78
C THR A 218 8.87 2.47 11.75
N PHE A 219 8.60 2.72 10.46
CA PHE A 219 9.31 2.11 9.33
C PHE A 219 10.21 3.09 8.56
N VAL A 220 10.18 4.40 8.84
CA VAL A 220 11.21 5.33 8.36
C VAL A 220 12.37 5.33 9.35
N PRO A 221 13.61 5.03 8.93
CA PRO A 221 14.78 5.18 9.78
C PRO A 221 14.89 6.64 10.26
N GLN A 222 14.91 6.84 11.58
CA GLN A 222 14.96 8.18 12.19
C GLN A 222 16.31 8.91 11.98
N ASN A 223 17.30 8.28 11.34
CA ASN A 223 18.62 8.87 11.07
C ASN A 223 19.14 8.47 9.68
N ARG A 224 19.17 9.43 8.75
CA ARG A 224 20.25 9.61 7.78
C ARG A 224 20.79 11.02 7.96
#